data_AF-A0A098F063-F1
#
_entry.id   AF-A0A098F063-F1
#
_cell.length_a   1.000
_cell.length_b   1.000
_cell.length_c   1.000
_cell.angle_alpha   90.00
_cell.angle_beta   90.00
_cell.angle_gamma   90.00
#
_symmetry.space_group_name_H-M   'P 1'
#
loop_
_entity.id
_entity.type
_entity.pdbx_description
1 polymer ?
#
loop_
_entity_poly.entity_id
_entity_poly.type
_entity_poly.pdbx_seq_one_letter_code
_entity_poly.pdbx_strand_id
1 'polypeptide(L)'
;MKKPFPKILYGGLAGVIVLFLFINQFTFAKGSRPATEGFFNKLNNGENYNYLVIGDSIGRGSGAEARNGTWFSQFERRLKDIYGSGGSRFSIVQSGATAFEGIMKYGQEKPNVQVDLVIIVFGENDRKYMDAGQFAFFYEKLIRQVKLDHPTAALFTFTESCLKNEDFAKVIQDVSARYGAANIDMRIPFAASSLTAAQLTKDGIHPNQQGYQLYAEEILKTVTRLEMEKDHPPLPLPAPMHEGLANDYVVNANPSAMKGFSKKGKGFFANEKGAFLEFSFTGTMVGYKLDRVPAGALIDVFIDGKPAGSLTTWWPFKKERTIYVASSLKDGSHLIRFVHSGKATHPSDSGIAPSIFIKGIITEKSD
;
A
#
# COMPACT_ATOMS: atom_id res chain seq x y z
N MET A 1 83.55 53.63 -20.95
CA MET A 1 82.20 54.22 -21.14
C MET A 1 81.17 53.12 -20.87
N LYS A 2 80.53 53.09 -19.70
CA LYS A 2 79.18 53.63 -19.38
C LYS A 2 78.03 53.15 -20.30
N LYS A 3 77.08 52.44 -19.65
CA LYS A 3 75.64 52.20 -19.92
C LYS A 3 75.24 50.92 -20.72
N PRO A 4 74.03 50.34 -20.47
CA PRO A 4 73.79 49.46 -19.32
C PRO A 4 73.04 48.14 -19.69
N PHE A 5 73.10 47.17 -18.79
CA PHE A 5 72.23 45.98 -18.81
C PHE A 5 70.77 46.35 -18.46
N PRO A 6 69.75 45.85 -19.17
CA PRO A 6 68.39 45.87 -18.65
C PRO A 6 68.23 44.73 -17.65
N LYS A 7 67.86 45.10 -16.42
CA LYS A 7 67.35 44.18 -15.39
C LYS A 7 66.05 43.59 -15.89
N ILE A 8 66.01 42.29 -16.18
CA ILE A 8 64.74 41.57 -16.30
C ILE A 8 64.31 41.21 -14.87
N LEU A 9 63.14 41.75 -14.54
CA LEU A 9 62.42 41.64 -13.30
C LEU A 9 61.94 40.19 -13.10
N TYR A 10 62.65 39.39 -12.30
CA TYR A 10 62.12 38.11 -11.77
C TYR A 10 61.13 38.37 -10.64
N GLY A 11 60.01 39.02 -10.97
CA GLY A 11 59.00 39.46 -10.00
C GLY A 11 57.59 38.96 -10.30
N GLY A 12 57.43 37.92 -11.12
CA GLY A 12 56.11 37.54 -11.65
C GLY A 12 55.68 36.08 -11.49
N LEU A 13 56.54 35.16 -11.02
CA LEU A 13 56.21 33.72 -11.01
C LEU A 13 56.07 33.10 -9.61
N ALA A 14 56.63 33.72 -8.57
CA ALA A 14 56.47 33.24 -7.20
C ALA A 14 55.12 33.63 -6.57
N GLY A 15 54.50 34.73 -7.02
CA GLY A 15 53.21 35.20 -6.49
C GLY A 15 52.00 34.37 -6.90
N VAL A 16 52.04 33.72 -8.07
CA VAL A 16 50.91 32.90 -8.56
C VAL A 16 50.92 31.50 -7.93
N ILE A 17 52.10 30.94 -7.61
CA ILE A 17 52.22 29.62 -6.98
C ILE A 17 51.90 29.69 -5.48
N VAL A 18 52.25 30.79 -4.79
CA VAL A 18 51.90 30.96 -3.36
C VAL A 18 50.41 31.29 -3.18
N LEU A 19 49.77 31.97 -4.15
CA LEU A 19 48.32 32.18 -4.12
C LEU A 19 47.53 30.87 -4.32
N PHE A 20 48.05 29.94 -5.13
CA PHE A 20 47.46 28.60 -5.28
C PHE A 20 47.63 27.70 -4.03
N LEU A 21 48.67 27.94 -3.23
CA LEU A 21 48.90 27.17 -2.00
C LEU A 21 48.15 27.74 -0.77
N PHE A 22 47.78 29.04 -0.77
CA PHE A 22 46.97 29.63 0.29
C PHE A 22 45.44 29.55 0.05
N ILE A 23 44.98 29.36 -1.18
CA ILE A 23 43.54 29.12 -1.45
C ILE A 23 43.14 27.66 -1.17
N ASN A 24 44.10 26.73 -1.09
CA ASN A 24 43.85 25.33 -0.74
C ASN A 24 43.76 25.03 0.77
N GLN A 25 43.84 26.04 1.65
CA GLN A 25 43.63 25.85 3.10
C GLN A 25 42.35 26.51 3.65
N PHE A 26 41.52 27.12 2.79
CA PHE A 26 40.22 27.67 3.18
C PHE A 26 39.03 27.19 2.33
N THR A 27 39.21 26.06 1.64
CA THR A 27 38.10 25.26 1.13
C THR A 27 38.08 23.89 1.78
N PHE A 28 38.06 23.87 3.12
CA PHE A 28 37.08 22.99 3.78
C PHE A 28 35.68 23.57 3.49
N ALA A 29 35.28 23.55 2.22
CA ALA A 29 33.89 23.24 1.95
C ALA A 29 33.70 21.93 2.69
N LYS A 30 32.93 21.96 3.79
CA LYS A 30 32.29 20.78 4.34
C LYS A 30 31.97 19.91 3.14
N GLY A 31 32.70 18.82 2.96
CA GLY A 31 32.38 17.85 1.94
C GLY A 31 30.90 17.62 2.15
N SER A 32 30.10 17.98 1.15
CA SER A 32 28.68 17.69 1.12
C SER A 32 28.58 16.24 1.52
N ARG A 33 28.13 15.96 2.76
CA ARG A 33 27.85 14.60 3.18
C ARG A 33 27.00 14.01 2.05
N PRO A 34 27.38 12.86 1.46
CA PRO A 34 26.50 12.20 0.52
C PRO A 34 25.13 12.10 1.21
N ALA A 35 24.07 12.47 0.51
CA ALA A 35 22.75 12.65 1.09
C ALA A 35 22.39 11.47 2.02
N THR A 36 21.83 11.80 3.19
CA THR A 36 21.35 10.87 4.23
C THR A 36 20.07 10.15 3.78
N GLU A 37 20.09 9.61 2.57
CA GLU A 37 18.92 9.05 1.91
C GLU A 37 18.75 7.58 2.29
N GLY A 38 17.49 7.21 2.55
CA GLY A 38 17.09 5.85 2.89
C GLY A 38 17.01 5.57 4.39
N PHE A 39 16.13 4.62 4.73
CA PHE A 39 15.79 4.29 6.11
C PHE A 39 16.97 3.89 6.98
N PHE A 40 17.82 2.96 6.52
CA PHE A 40 18.94 2.46 7.33
C PHE A 40 20.00 3.54 7.59
N ASN A 41 20.29 4.39 6.60
CA ASN A 41 21.21 5.51 6.77
C ASN A 41 20.71 6.49 7.83
N LYS A 42 19.40 6.79 7.85
CA LYS A 42 18.80 7.63 8.89
C LYS A 42 18.90 7.01 10.28
N LEU A 43 18.58 5.72 10.41
CA LEU A 43 18.71 5.01 11.68
C LEU A 43 20.14 5.07 12.22
N ASN A 44 21.14 4.81 11.37
CA ASN A 44 22.55 4.82 11.75
C ASN A 44 23.07 6.20 12.17
N ASN A 45 22.40 7.28 11.75
CA ASN A 45 22.74 8.65 12.13
C ASN A 45 21.85 9.20 13.26
N GLY A 46 20.93 8.41 13.81
CA GLY A 46 19.97 8.86 14.82
C GLY A 46 18.94 9.86 14.29
N GLU A 47 18.73 9.89 12.98
CA GLU A 47 17.83 10.83 12.32
C GLU A 47 16.39 10.31 12.33
N ASN A 48 15.43 11.23 12.39
CA ASN A 48 14.03 10.88 12.27
C ASN A 48 13.71 10.40 10.84
N TYR A 49 12.79 9.44 10.72
CA TYR A 49 12.36 8.85 9.45
C TYR A 49 10.86 8.98 9.23
N ASN A 50 10.46 9.09 7.98
CA ASN A 50 9.08 8.99 7.54
C ASN A 50 8.80 7.56 7.08
N TYR A 51 7.65 7.00 7.43
CA TYR A 51 7.26 5.70 6.88
C TYR A 51 5.78 5.63 6.55
N LEU A 52 5.44 4.79 5.57
CA LEU A 52 4.09 4.59 5.09
C LEU A 52 3.63 3.15 5.35
N VAL A 53 2.42 3.01 5.89
CA VAL A 53 1.73 1.73 5.96
C VAL A 53 0.58 1.73 4.95
N ILE A 54 0.57 0.75 4.05
CA ILE A 54 -0.53 0.49 3.11
C ILE A 54 -1.10 -0.89 3.44
N GLY A 55 -2.36 -0.99 3.83
CA GLY A 55 -2.88 -2.29 4.23
C GLY A 55 -4.31 -2.32 4.71
N ASP A 56 -4.67 -3.41 5.37
CA ASP A 56 -6.02 -3.64 5.86
C ASP A 56 -6.16 -3.40 7.39
N SER A 57 -6.95 -4.22 8.09
CA SER A 57 -7.12 -4.13 9.53
C SER A 57 -5.84 -4.45 10.32
N ILE A 58 -4.99 -5.38 9.86
CA ILE A 58 -3.71 -5.68 10.52
C ILE A 58 -2.73 -4.53 10.31
N GLY A 59 -2.67 -3.97 9.10
CA GLY A 59 -1.92 -2.74 8.82
C GLY A 59 -2.36 -1.57 9.73
N ARG A 60 -3.66 -1.48 10.03
CA ARG A 60 -4.22 -0.49 10.97
C ARG A 60 -3.91 -0.77 12.45
N GLY A 61 -3.48 -1.98 12.81
CA GLY A 61 -3.29 -2.40 14.20
C GLY A 61 -4.60 -2.78 14.92
N SER A 62 -5.65 -3.17 14.18
CA SER A 62 -6.88 -3.68 14.79
C SER A 62 -6.61 -4.91 15.65
N GLY A 63 -7.34 -5.07 16.75
CA GLY A 63 -7.15 -6.19 17.69
C GLY A 63 -6.41 -5.80 18.97
N ALA A 64 -5.47 -4.85 18.89
CA ALA A 64 -4.82 -4.30 20.08
C ALA A 64 -5.83 -3.62 21.02
N GLU A 65 -5.62 -3.82 22.32
CA GLU A 65 -6.45 -3.32 23.41
C GLU A 65 -6.30 -1.81 23.60
N ALA A 66 -5.11 -1.28 23.32
CA ALA A 66 -4.78 0.14 23.44
C ALA A 66 -3.88 0.59 22.28
N ARG A 67 -3.86 1.90 22.00
CA ARG A 67 -3.08 2.47 20.89
C ARG A 67 -1.59 2.13 20.96
N ASN A 68 -1.02 2.17 22.17
CA ASN A 68 0.38 1.83 22.44
C ASN A 68 0.72 0.33 22.32
N GLY A 69 -0.29 -0.54 22.21
CA GLY A 69 -0.15 -1.98 22.02
C GLY A 69 -0.14 -2.43 20.56
N THR A 70 -0.32 -1.51 19.61
CA THR A 70 -0.24 -1.81 18.17
C THR A 70 1.21 -2.09 17.73
N TRP A 71 1.40 -2.91 16.69
CA TRP A 71 2.75 -3.30 16.23
C TRP A 71 3.63 -2.09 15.88
N PHE A 72 3.07 -1.08 15.22
CA PHE A 72 3.82 0.10 14.83
C PHE A 72 4.23 0.94 16.04
N SER A 73 3.37 1.09 17.06
CA SER A 73 3.75 1.82 18.27
C SER A 73 4.79 1.09 19.11
N GLN A 74 4.78 -0.25 19.09
CA GLN A 74 5.81 -1.06 19.72
C GLN A 74 7.13 -1.00 18.94
N PHE A 75 7.07 -1.08 17.60
CA PHE A 75 8.20 -0.94 16.69
C PHE A 75 8.88 0.44 16.78
N GLU A 76 8.11 1.52 16.70
CA GLU A 76 8.59 2.90 16.81
C GLU A 76 9.36 3.12 18.12
N ARG A 77 8.83 2.61 19.24
CA ARG A 77 9.48 2.70 20.54
C ARG A 77 10.82 1.96 20.55
N ARG A 78 10.85 0.72 20.06
CA ARG A 78 12.07 -0.08 19.98
C ARG A 78 13.14 0.58 19.12
N LEU A 79 12.76 1.17 17.98
CA LEU A 79 13.72 1.92 17.16
C LEU A 79 14.21 3.19 17.83
N LYS A 80 13.34 3.90 18.58
CA LYS A 80 13.76 5.06 19.35
C LYS A 80 14.76 4.69 20.44
N ASP A 81 14.54 3.57 21.12
CA ASP A 81 15.40 3.09 22.21
C ASP A 81 16.78 2.64 21.70
N ILE A 82 16.83 1.96 20.54
CA ILE A 82 18.07 1.39 19.98
C ILE A 82 18.86 2.42 19.16
N TYR A 83 18.17 3.17 18.30
CA TYR A 83 18.81 4.05 17.31
C TYR A 83 18.65 5.54 17.62
N GLY A 84 17.91 5.93 18.67
CA GLY A 84 17.59 7.33 18.94
C GLY A 84 16.67 7.99 17.90
N SER A 85 16.20 7.23 16.91
CA SER A 85 15.48 7.72 15.72
C SER A 85 13.97 7.70 15.92
N GLY A 86 13.30 8.83 15.71
CA GLY A 86 11.84 8.94 15.78
C GLY A 86 11.15 8.68 14.44
N GLY A 87 10.05 7.90 14.46
CA GLY A 87 9.25 7.62 13.27
C GLY A 87 8.06 8.57 13.12
N SER A 88 7.83 9.07 11.90
CA SER A 88 6.60 9.77 11.49
C SER A 88 5.82 8.92 10.49
N ARG A 89 4.63 8.48 10.88
CA ARG A 89 3.84 7.52 10.12
C ARG A 89 2.77 8.18 9.24
N PHE A 90 2.71 7.75 7.98
CA PHE A 90 1.56 7.86 7.10
C PHE A 90 0.78 6.53 7.06
N SER A 91 -0.55 6.57 6.96
CA SER A 91 -1.37 5.35 6.98
C SER A 91 -2.47 5.41 5.94
N ILE A 92 -2.39 4.49 4.98
CA ILE A 92 -3.41 4.23 3.96
C ILE A 92 -3.97 2.84 4.26
N VAL A 93 -4.79 2.79 5.32
CA VAL A 93 -5.26 1.54 5.90
C VAL A 93 -6.78 1.49 6.02
N GLN A 94 -7.37 0.34 5.72
CA GLN A 94 -8.82 0.16 5.78
C GLN A 94 -9.20 -1.29 6.11
N SER A 95 -9.96 -1.49 7.19
CA SER A 95 -10.38 -2.83 7.63
C SER A 95 -11.13 -3.57 6.53
N GLY A 96 -10.67 -4.79 6.22
CA GLY A 96 -11.23 -5.64 5.16
C GLY A 96 -10.88 -5.18 3.74
N ALA A 97 -9.89 -4.30 3.55
CA ALA A 97 -9.43 -3.89 2.22
C ALA A 97 -8.61 -4.98 1.53
N THR A 98 -8.66 -4.99 0.21
CA THR A 98 -7.79 -5.80 -0.67
C THR A 98 -6.67 -4.94 -1.23
N ALA A 99 -5.65 -5.55 -1.83
CA ALA A 99 -4.60 -4.85 -2.57
C ALA A 99 -5.17 -3.94 -3.67
N PHE A 100 -6.25 -4.35 -4.34
CA PHE A 100 -6.97 -3.50 -5.30
C PHE A 100 -7.51 -2.21 -4.66
N GLU A 101 -8.17 -2.31 -3.50
CA GLU A 101 -8.62 -1.12 -2.75
C GLU A 101 -7.43 -0.29 -2.25
N GLY A 102 -6.32 -0.96 -1.89
CA GLY A 102 -5.03 -0.33 -1.56
C GLY A 102 -4.48 0.54 -2.69
N ILE A 103 -4.44 0.05 -3.93
CA ILE A 103 -4.03 0.82 -5.12
C ILE A 103 -4.89 2.06 -5.28
N MET A 104 -6.21 1.91 -5.20
CA MET A 104 -7.15 3.00 -5.42
C MET A 104 -7.03 4.10 -4.36
N LYS A 105 -6.80 3.72 -3.10
CA LYS A 105 -6.55 4.66 -2.01
C LYS A 105 -5.16 5.28 -2.11
N TYR A 106 -4.13 4.50 -2.45
CA TYR A 106 -2.78 5.02 -2.63
C TYR A 106 -2.73 6.11 -3.71
N GLY A 107 -3.36 5.89 -4.87
CA GLY A 107 -3.43 6.91 -5.92
C GLY A 107 -4.12 8.22 -5.52
N GLN A 108 -4.96 8.21 -4.47
CA GLN A 108 -5.70 9.39 -3.98
C GLN A 108 -5.08 10.02 -2.73
N GLU A 109 -4.44 9.21 -1.88
CA GLU A 109 -4.07 9.57 -0.50
C GLU A 109 -2.55 9.47 -0.26
N LYS A 110 -1.73 9.11 -1.27
CA LYS A 110 -0.28 9.00 -1.09
C LYS A 110 0.34 10.30 -0.56
N PRO A 111 1.36 10.20 0.32
CA PRO A 111 2.02 11.38 0.85
C PRO A 111 2.68 12.21 -0.27
N ASN A 112 2.60 13.53 -0.17
CA ASN A 112 3.29 14.46 -1.06
C ASN A 112 4.78 14.64 -0.72
N VAL A 113 5.31 13.81 0.18
CA VAL A 113 6.69 13.82 0.63
C VAL A 113 7.29 12.43 0.45
N GLN A 114 8.61 12.36 0.30
CA GLN A 114 9.30 11.08 0.29
C GLN A 114 9.20 10.41 1.66
N VAL A 115 9.04 9.08 1.63
CA VAL A 115 9.10 8.24 2.82
C VAL A 115 10.35 7.37 2.73
N ASP A 116 10.86 6.98 3.90
CA ASP A 116 12.09 6.21 4.02
C ASP A 116 11.81 4.71 4.12
N LEU A 117 10.64 4.33 4.63
CA LEU A 117 10.19 2.94 4.76
C LEU A 117 8.73 2.81 4.30
N VAL A 118 8.41 1.76 3.57
CA VAL A 118 7.04 1.37 3.24
C VAL A 118 6.77 -0.04 3.75
N ILE A 119 5.60 -0.24 4.36
CA ILE A 119 5.13 -1.53 4.85
C ILE A 119 3.79 -1.84 4.19
N ILE A 120 3.71 -2.95 3.45
CA ILE A 120 2.50 -3.41 2.75
C ILE A 120 1.91 -4.63 3.45
N VAL A 121 0.61 -4.59 3.75
CA VAL A 121 -0.12 -5.62 4.51
C VAL A 121 -1.44 -5.98 3.81
N PHE A 122 -1.42 -7.01 2.97
CA PHE A 122 -2.58 -7.55 2.23
C PHE A 122 -2.40 -9.05 1.97
N GLY A 123 -3.50 -9.75 1.66
CA GLY A 123 -3.52 -11.17 1.34
C GLY A 123 -4.72 -11.92 1.91
N GLU A 124 -4.99 -11.79 3.22
CA GLU A 124 -6.07 -12.52 3.92
C GLU A 124 -7.46 -12.09 3.46
N ASN A 125 -7.64 -10.81 3.14
CA ASN A 125 -8.89 -10.34 2.57
C ASN A 125 -8.98 -10.61 1.07
N ASP A 126 -7.87 -10.49 0.33
CA ASP A 126 -7.80 -10.71 -1.11
C ASP A 126 -8.28 -12.12 -1.50
N ARG A 127 -7.86 -13.16 -0.78
CA ARG A 127 -8.29 -14.56 -1.02
C ARG A 127 -9.79 -14.81 -0.97
N LYS A 128 -10.58 -13.86 -0.47
CA LYS A 128 -12.06 -13.95 -0.41
C LYS A 128 -12.73 -13.46 -1.70
N TYR A 129 -11.99 -12.71 -2.52
CA TYR A 129 -12.54 -11.99 -3.67
C TYR A 129 -11.85 -12.32 -5.00
N MET A 130 -10.62 -12.82 -4.96
CA MET A 130 -9.83 -13.13 -6.15
C MET A 130 -9.01 -14.40 -5.93
N ASP A 131 -8.48 -14.97 -7.02
CA ASP A 131 -7.48 -16.04 -6.94
C ASP A 131 -6.05 -15.49 -6.75
N ALA A 132 -5.08 -16.38 -6.56
CA ALA A 132 -3.69 -15.99 -6.30
C ALA A 132 -3.03 -15.27 -7.48
N GLY A 133 -3.36 -15.61 -8.73
CA GLY A 133 -2.80 -14.94 -9.91
C GLY A 133 -3.34 -13.53 -10.08
N GLN A 134 -4.65 -13.36 -9.87
CA GLN A 134 -5.29 -12.04 -9.84
C GLN A 134 -4.74 -11.17 -8.70
N PHE A 135 -4.52 -11.76 -7.53
CA PHE A 135 -3.86 -11.08 -6.41
C PHE A 135 -2.42 -10.69 -6.75
N ALA A 136 -1.64 -11.57 -7.37
CA ALA A 136 -0.25 -11.29 -7.75
C ALA A 136 -0.14 -10.04 -8.64
N PHE A 137 -1.05 -9.89 -9.61
CA PHE A 137 -1.11 -8.71 -10.45
C PHE A 137 -1.32 -7.40 -9.64
N PHE A 138 -2.32 -7.35 -8.76
CA PHE A 138 -2.60 -6.15 -7.98
C PHE A 138 -1.51 -5.87 -6.93
N TYR A 139 -0.99 -6.93 -6.30
CA TYR A 139 0.07 -6.81 -5.32
C TYR A 139 1.36 -6.27 -5.95
N GLU A 140 1.72 -6.79 -7.12
CA GLU A 140 2.84 -6.29 -7.93
C GLU A 140 2.60 -4.83 -8.36
N LYS A 141 1.42 -4.50 -8.89
CA LYS A 141 1.10 -3.13 -9.31
C LYS A 141 1.33 -2.14 -8.18
N LEU A 142 0.86 -2.45 -6.96
CA LEU A 142 1.05 -1.61 -5.79
C LEU A 142 2.54 -1.47 -5.42
N ILE A 143 3.27 -2.58 -5.35
CA ILE A 143 4.71 -2.57 -5.04
C ILE A 143 5.48 -1.72 -6.05
N ARG A 144 5.24 -1.92 -7.35
CA ARG A 144 5.92 -1.16 -8.41
C ARG A 144 5.62 0.33 -8.30
N GLN A 145 4.35 0.69 -8.10
CA GLN A 145 3.95 2.09 -7.97
C GLN A 145 4.64 2.76 -6.76
N VAL A 146 4.68 2.07 -5.62
CA VAL A 146 5.40 2.54 -4.42
C VAL A 146 6.88 2.73 -4.69
N LYS A 147 7.55 1.79 -5.37
CA LYS A 147 8.99 1.92 -5.67
C LYS A 147 9.29 3.04 -6.67
N LEU A 148 8.37 3.32 -7.60
CA LEU A 148 8.48 4.45 -8.51
C LEU A 148 8.32 5.79 -7.77
N ASP A 149 7.34 5.87 -6.87
CA ASP A 149 7.06 7.07 -6.09
C ASP A 149 8.10 7.32 -4.98
N HIS A 150 8.68 6.26 -4.42
CA HIS A 150 9.63 6.28 -3.30
C HIS A 150 10.86 5.41 -3.57
N PRO A 151 11.75 5.81 -4.50
CA PRO A 151 12.84 4.95 -4.99
C PRO A 151 13.92 4.62 -3.95
N THR A 152 14.08 5.43 -2.92
CA THR A 152 15.07 5.22 -1.84
C THR A 152 14.47 4.55 -0.60
N ALA A 153 13.16 4.25 -0.61
CA ALA A 153 12.50 3.67 0.54
C ALA A 153 12.86 2.18 0.69
N ALA A 154 13.16 1.76 1.92
CA ALA A 154 13.09 0.34 2.27
C ALA A 154 11.64 -0.15 2.11
N LEU A 155 11.46 -1.37 1.63
CA LEU A 155 10.12 -1.95 1.43
C LEU A 155 10.00 -3.24 2.20
N PHE A 156 9.09 -3.28 3.17
CA PHE A 156 8.74 -4.49 3.91
C PHE A 156 7.33 -4.93 3.52
N THR A 157 7.11 -6.24 3.50
CA THR A 157 5.78 -6.83 3.31
C THR A 157 5.49 -7.80 4.43
N PHE A 158 4.22 -7.93 4.80
CA PHE A 158 3.80 -8.96 5.75
C PHE A 158 3.02 -10.05 5.05
N THR A 159 3.41 -11.31 5.27
CA THR A 159 2.46 -12.42 5.21
C THR A 159 1.71 -12.44 6.53
N GLU A 160 0.41 -12.14 6.49
CA GLU A 160 -0.41 -12.00 7.69
C GLU A 160 -0.45 -13.30 8.51
N SER A 161 -0.35 -13.18 9.84
CA SER A 161 -0.31 -14.34 10.75
C SER A 161 -1.53 -15.27 10.66
N CYS A 162 -2.67 -14.76 10.19
CA CYS A 162 -3.91 -15.51 10.00
C CYS A 162 -4.10 -16.05 8.57
N LEU A 163 -3.23 -15.70 7.61
CA LEU A 163 -3.32 -16.14 6.22
C LEU A 163 -2.93 -17.61 6.11
N LYS A 164 -3.93 -18.49 5.99
CA LYS A 164 -3.71 -19.95 5.84
C LYS A 164 -3.54 -20.42 4.39
N ASN A 165 -3.85 -19.56 3.42
CA ASN A 165 -3.77 -19.93 2.01
C ASN A 165 -2.32 -19.83 1.53
N GLU A 166 -1.71 -20.97 1.22
CA GLU A 166 -0.29 -21.04 0.82
C GLU A 166 -0.02 -20.43 -0.56
N ASP A 167 -0.96 -20.47 -1.50
CA ASP A 167 -0.77 -19.84 -2.81
C ASP A 167 -0.65 -18.33 -2.68
N PHE A 168 -1.49 -17.72 -1.83
CA PHE A 168 -1.42 -16.29 -1.53
C PHE A 168 -0.13 -15.93 -0.77
N ALA A 169 0.25 -16.73 0.22
CA ALA A 169 1.51 -16.51 0.94
C ALA A 169 2.73 -16.62 0.02
N LYS A 170 2.71 -17.57 -0.92
CA LYS A 170 3.73 -17.73 -1.95
C LYS A 170 3.78 -16.53 -2.90
N VAL A 171 2.63 -16.00 -3.32
CA VAL A 171 2.58 -14.77 -4.11
C VAL A 171 3.22 -13.60 -3.38
N ILE A 172 2.91 -13.40 -2.08
CA ILE A 172 3.55 -12.36 -1.28
C ILE A 172 5.07 -12.56 -1.26
N GLN A 173 5.53 -13.78 -1.00
CA GLN A 173 6.96 -14.10 -0.96
C GLN A 173 7.64 -13.83 -2.31
N ASP A 174 7.11 -14.37 -3.41
CA ASP A 174 7.74 -14.34 -4.74
C ASP A 174 7.77 -12.91 -5.30
N VAL A 175 6.67 -12.17 -5.20
CA VAL A 175 6.60 -10.77 -5.65
C VAL A 175 7.51 -9.90 -4.78
N SER A 176 7.49 -10.06 -3.45
CA SER A 176 8.37 -9.30 -2.57
C SER A 176 9.85 -9.55 -2.88
N ALA A 177 10.25 -10.81 -3.06
CA ALA A 177 11.62 -11.16 -3.41
C ALA A 177 12.03 -10.55 -4.77
N ARG A 178 11.16 -10.64 -5.79
CA ARG A 178 11.40 -10.07 -7.12
C ARG A 178 11.68 -8.57 -7.05
N TYR A 179 10.97 -7.86 -6.18
CA TYR A 179 11.07 -6.41 -6.04
C TYR A 179 11.99 -5.95 -4.91
N GLY A 180 12.80 -6.85 -4.33
CA GLY A 180 13.76 -6.50 -3.27
C GLY A 180 13.09 -6.01 -1.99
N ALA A 181 11.84 -6.42 -1.74
CA ALA A 181 11.18 -6.20 -0.47
C ALA A 181 11.58 -7.27 0.55
N ALA A 182 11.75 -6.88 1.81
CA ALA A 182 11.91 -7.84 2.89
C ALA A 182 10.55 -8.37 3.32
N ASN A 183 10.22 -9.60 2.89
CA ASN A 183 9.01 -10.26 3.34
C ASN A 183 9.17 -10.82 4.76
N ILE A 184 8.28 -10.42 5.66
CA ILE A 184 8.20 -10.91 7.03
C ILE A 184 6.96 -11.78 7.14
N ASP A 185 7.17 -13.10 7.19
CA ASP A 185 6.08 -14.05 7.32
C ASP A 185 5.70 -14.25 8.79
N MET A 186 4.60 -13.63 9.20
CA MET A 186 4.18 -13.62 10.60
C MET A 186 3.52 -14.93 11.05
N ARG A 187 3.31 -15.88 10.15
CA ARG A 187 2.87 -17.24 10.50
C ARG A 187 3.98 -18.00 11.23
N ILE A 188 5.23 -17.73 10.87
CA ILE A 188 6.42 -18.36 11.45
C ILE A 188 6.57 -18.05 12.95
N PRO A 189 6.70 -16.78 13.40
CA PRO A 189 6.83 -16.47 14.82
C PRO A 189 5.56 -16.81 15.63
N PHE A 190 4.37 -16.79 15.03
CA PHE A 190 3.14 -17.25 15.68
C PHE A 190 3.21 -18.76 15.96
N ALA A 191 3.61 -19.56 14.98
CA ALA A 191 3.75 -21.01 15.12
C ALA A 191 4.92 -21.41 16.05
N ALA A 192 6.01 -20.64 16.03
CA ALA A 192 7.17 -20.85 16.89
C ALA A 192 6.94 -20.40 18.35
N SER A 193 5.92 -19.56 18.59
CA SER A 193 5.56 -19.17 19.95
C SER A 193 4.99 -20.36 20.72
N SER A 194 5.20 -20.41 22.03
CA SER A 194 4.52 -21.38 22.91
C SER A 194 3.05 -21.02 23.17
N LEU A 195 2.51 -20.04 22.44
CA LEU A 195 1.20 -19.45 22.65
C LEU A 195 0.24 -19.86 21.54
N THR A 196 -1.02 -20.09 21.92
CA THR A 196 -2.06 -20.40 20.96
C THR A 196 -2.48 -19.16 20.17
N ALA A 197 -3.07 -19.36 18.99
CA ALA A 197 -3.67 -18.27 18.22
C ALA A 197 -4.70 -17.46 19.04
N ALA A 198 -5.49 -18.12 19.89
CA ALA A 198 -6.45 -17.46 20.77
C ALA A 198 -5.80 -16.57 21.84
N GLN A 199 -4.58 -16.88 22.28
CA GLN A 199 -3.83 -16.04 23.22
C GLN A 199 -3.13 -14.87 22.52
N LEU A 200 -2.83 -14.99 21.23
CA LEU A 200 -2.14 -13.96 20.45
C LEU A 200 -3.09 -13.05 19.66
N THR A 201 -4.38 -13.36 19.62
CA THR A 201 -5.36 -12.64 18.82
C THR A 201 -6.58 -12.28 19.65
N LYS A 202 -7.27 -11.21 19.25
CA LYS A 202 -8.53 -10.80 19.87
C LYS A 202 -9.70 -11.70 19.44
N ASP A 203 -9.69 -12.14 18.19
CA ASP A 203 -10.83 -12.80 17.54
C ASP A 203 -10.42 -13.93 16.58
N GLY A 204 -9.21 -14.47 16.72
CA GLY A 204 -8.65 -15.48 15.83
C GLY A 204 -8.06 -14.94 14.53
N ILE A 205 -8.27 -13.66 14.21
CA ILE A 205 -7.76 -13.00 12.99
C ILE A 205 -6.83 -11.86 13.35
N HIS A 206 -7.28 -10.95 14.21
CA HIS A 206 -6.57 -9.72 14.54
C HIS A 206 -5.65 -9.93 15.74
N PRO A 207 -4.32 -9.70 15.61
CA PRO A 207 -3.41 -9.79 16.75
C PRO A 207 -3.82 -8.85 17.89
N ASN A 208 -3.70 -9.34 19.12
CA ASN A 208 -3.81 -8.49 20.30
C ASN A 208 -2.45 -7.84 20.61
N GLN A 209 -2.31 -7.13 21.74
CA GLN A 209 -1.05 -6.50 22.09
C GLN A 209 0.14 -7.49 22.12
N GLN A 210 -0.07 -8.71 22.63
CA GLN A 210 0.97 -9.74 22.70
C GLN A 210 1.31 -10.31 21.32
N GLY A 211 0.31 -10.57 20.47
CA GLY A 211 0.55 -10.91 19.07
C GLY A 211 1.32 -9.82 18.32
N TYR A 212 0.97 -8.56 18.52
CA TYR A 212 1.68 -7.44 17.92
C TYR A 212 3.09 -7.21 18.49
N GLN A 213 3.39 -7.74 19.66
CA GLN A 213 4.76 -7.78 20.16
C GLN A 213 5.65 -8.64 19.25
N LEU A 214 5.15 -9.79 18.78
CA LEU A 214 5.86 -10.65 17.83
C LEU A 214 6.10 -9.93 16.49
N TYR A 215 5.12 -9.16 16.00
CA TYR A 215 5.29 -8.33 14.80
C TYR A 215 6.43 -7.31 15.01
N ALA A 216 6.41 -6.55 16.11
CA ALA A 216 7.44 -5.57 16.39
C ALA A 216 8.85 -6.19 16.54
N GLU A 217 8.92 -7.41 17.09
CA GLU A 217 10.17 -8.17 17.22
C GLU A 217 10.71 -8.64 15.87
N GLU A 218 9.89 -9.21 15.00
CA GLU A 218 10.34 -9.65 13.68
C GLU A 218 10.71 -8.48 12.75
N ILE A 219 10.00 -7.36 12.85
CA ILE A 219 10.39 -6.14 12.15
C ILE A 219 11.77 -5.69 12.64
N LEU A 220 11.98 -5.62 13.96
CA LEU A 220 13.27 -5.20 14.51
C LEU A 220 14.41 -6.15 14.10
N LYS A 221 14.20 -7.47 14.18
CA LYS A 221 15.18 -8.47 13.70
C LYS A 221 15.52 -8.25 12.23
N THR A 222 14.52 -7.97 11.40
CA THR A 222 14.70 -7.68 9.98
C THR A 222 15.50 -6.39 9.77
N VAL A 223 15.18 -5.33 10.51
CA VAL A 223 15.93 -4.06 10.45
C VAL A 223 17.39 -4.26 10.82
N THR A 224 17.67 -4.90 11.96
CA THR A 224 19.03 -5.15 12.42
C THR A 224 19.82 -6.02 11.43
N ARG A 225 19.21 -7.08 10.90
CA ARG A 225 19.84 -7.93 9.89
C ARG A 225 20.22 -7.14 8.63
N LEU A 226 19.28 -6.37 8.08
CA LEU A 226 19.51 -5.59 6.87
C LEU A 226 20.54 -4.47 7.11
N GLU A 227 20.50 -3.79 8.26
CA GLU A 227 21.51 -2.77 8.60
C GLU A 227 22.94 -3.34 8.58
N MET A 228 23.13 -4.56 9.08
CA MET A 228 24.43 -5.25 9.08
C MET A 228 24.93 -5.65 7.67
N GLU A 229 24.04 -5.82 6.69
CA GLU A 229 24.39 -6.24 5.32
C GLU A 229 25.04 -5.11 4.49
N LYS A 230 25.06 -3.86 5.02
CA LYS A 230 25.82 -2.66 4.60
C LYS A 230 25.75 -2.19 3.13
N ASP A 231 25.05 -2.87 2.23
CA ASP A 231 24.89 -2.43 0.85
C ASP A 231 23.45 -2.73 0.35
N HIS A 232 22.56 -1.73 0.52
CA HIS A 232 21.21 -1.74 -0.05
C HIS A 232 21.06 -0.63 -1.11
N PRO A 233 21.88 -0.65 -2.18
CA PRO A 233 21.68 0.33 -3.24
C PRO A 233 20.26 0.11 -3.82
N PRO A 234 19.56 1.17 -4.24
CA PRO A 234 18.30 1.02 -4.96
C PRO A 234 18.51 0.08 -6.15
N LEU A 235 17.98 -1.13 -6.06
CA LEU A 235 18.03 -2.05 -7.19
C LEU A 235 17.21 -1.45 -8.34
N PRO A 236 17.71 -1.50 -9.59
CA PRO A 236 16.92 -1.06 -10.73
C PRO A 236 15.58 -1.80 -10.72
N LEU A 237 14.50 -1.07 -10.94
CA LEU A 237 13.16 -1.67 -10.93
C LEU A 237 13.11 -2.76 -12.02
N PRO A 238 12.89 -4.03 -11.67
CA PRO A 238 12.91 -5.10 -12.65
C PRO A 238 11.76 -4.97 -13.65
N ALA A 239 11.88 -5.64 -14.79
CA ALA A 239 10.78 -5.79 -15.73
C ALA A 239 9.54 -6.39 -15.03
N PRO A 240 8.33 -5.92 -15.38
CA PRO A 240 7.10 -6.39 -14.77
C PRO A 240 6.87 -7.89 -15.01
N MET A 241 6.31 -8.59 -14.01
CA MET A 241 5.90 -9.99 -14.09
C MET A 241 4.59 -10.15 -14.84
N HIS A 242 3.70 -9.15 -14.75
CA HIS A 242 2.42 -9.12 -15.46
C HIS A 242 2.33 -7.94 -16.44
N GLU A 243 1.61 -8.13 -17.55
CA GLU A 243 1.27 -7.07 -18.48
C GLU A 243 0.13 -6.19 -17.94
N GLY A 244 -0.06 -4.98 -18.48
CA GLY A 244 -1.17 -4.08 -18.08
C GLY A 244 -0.98 -3.33 -16.76
N LEU A 245 0.15 -3.50 -16.07
CA LEU A 245 0.44 -2.80 -14.80
C LEU A 245 0.53 -1.28 -14.93
N ALA A 246 0.72 -0.75 -16.14
CA ALA A 246 0.77 0.68 -16.41
C ALA A 246 -0.63 1.34 -16.48
N ASN A 247 -1.70 0.56 -16.65
CA ASN A 247 -3.05 1.09 -16.83
C ASN A 247 -3.52 1.81 -15.57
N ASP A 248 -3.90 3.08 -15.68
CA ASP A 248 -4.55 3.80 -14.59
C ASP A 248 -5.98 3.29 -14.38
N TYR A 249 -6.50 3.42 -13.17
CA TYR A 249 -7.88 3.09 -12.86
C TYR A 249 -8.69 4.33 -12.56
N VAL A 250 -9.86 4.43 -13.18
CA VAL A 250 -10.76 5.58 -13.04
C VAL A 250 -12.15 5.14 -12.62
N VAL A 251 -12.85 6.01 -11.89
CA VAL A 251 -14.26 5.79 -11.54
C VAL A 251 -15.12 6.30 -12.69
N ASN A 252 -15.86 5.41 -13.34
CA ASN A 252 -16.90 5.75 -14.30
C ASN A 252 -18.28 5.76 -13.61
N ALA A 253 -18.89 6.94 -13.55
CA ALA A 253 -20.18 7.19 -12.90
C ALA A 253 -21.33 7.41 -13.89
N ASN A 254 -21.18 6.96 -15.15
CA ASN A 254 -22.17 7.13 -16.21
C ASN A 254 -22.84 5.78 -16.54
N PRO A 255 -24.03 5.49 -15.98
CA PRO A 255 -24.72 4.24 -16.27
C PRO A 255 -25.23 4.21 -17.71
N SER A 256 -25.15 3.04 -18.35
CA SER A 256 -25.72 2.79 -19.68
C SER A 256 -27.23 2.57 -19.61
N ALA A 257 -27.73 2.01 -18.51
CA ALA A 257 -29.15 1.84 -18.24
C ALA A 257 -29.42 1.72 -16.74
N MET A 258 -30.63 2.06 -16.30
CA MET A 258 -31.07 1.85 -14.93
C MET A 258 -32.59 1.73 -14.84
N LYS A 259 -33.08 0.93 -13.89
CA LYS A 259 -34.50 0.83 -13.51
C LYS A 259 -34.62 0.66 -12.00
N GLY A 260 -35.45 1.46 -11.34
CA GLY A 260 -35.60 1.44 -9.87
C GLY A 260 -34.44 2.09 -9.09
N PHE A 261 -33.34 2.45 -9.76
CA PHE A 261 -32.31 3.33 -9.20
C PHE A 261 -32.64 4.80 -9.47
N SER A 262 -32.31 5.67 -8.52
CA SER A 262 -32.39 7.12 -8.65
C SER A 262 -31.04 7.77 -8.37
N LYS A 263 -30.67 8.78 -9.16
CA LYS A 263 -29.44 9.56 -8.91
C LYS A 263 -29.59 10.38 -7.63
N LYS A 264 -28.63 10.26 -6.72
CA LYS A 264 -28.55 10.96 -5.44
C LYS A 264 -27.13 11.45 -5.20
N GLY A 265 -26.89 12.76 -5.32
CA GLY A 265 -25.56 13.34 -5.20
C GLY A 265 -24.56 12.72 -6.19
N LYS A 266 -23.47 12.14 -5.68
CA LYS A 266 -22.41 11.50 -6.46
C LYS A 266 -22.65 10.00 -6.74
N GLY A 267 -23.86 9.49 -6.56
CA GLY A 267 -24.17 8.08 -6.79
C GLY A 267 -25.63 7.80 -7.12
N PHE A 268 -25.98 6.52 -7.05
CA PHE A 268 -27.25 5.95 -7.47
C PHE A 268 -27.80 5.08 -6.34
N PHE A 269 -29.02 5.38 -5.91
CA PHE A 269 -29.69 4.72 -4.79
C PHE A 269 -30.85 3.85 -5.27
N ALA A 270 -30.97 2.65 -4.68
CA ALA A 270 -32.16 1.79 -4.81
C ALA A 270 -32.42 1.03 -3.50
N ASN A 271 -33.69 0.73 -3.24
CA ASN A 271 -34.15 -0.11 -2.13
C ASN A 271 -35.29 -1.07 -2.54
N GLU A 272 -35.53 -1.21 -3.84
CA GLU A 272 -36.57 -2.06 -4.41
C GLU A 272 -35.96 -3.34 -4.97
N LYS A 273 -36.56 -4.49 -4.66
CA LYS A 273 -36.17 -5.78 -5.23
C LYS A 273 -36.27 -5.73 -6.76
N GLY A 274 -35.22 -6.20 -7.44
CA GLY A 274 -35.17 -6.25 -8.90
C GLY A 274 -34.79 -4.92 -9.55
N ALA A 275 -34.59 -3.84 -8.79
CA ALA A 275 -33.96 -2.64 -9.30
C ALA A 275 -32.57 -2.99 -9.87
N PHE A 276 -32.22 -2.40 -11.01
CA PHE A 276 -30.94 -2.66 -11.65
C PHE A 276 -30.24 -1.38 -12.11
N LEU A 277 -28.91 -1.45 -12.18
CA LEU A 277 -28.02 -0.40 -12.65
C LEU A 277 -26.95 -1.05 -13.55
N GLU A 278 -26.78 -0.51 -14.76
CA GLU A 278 -25.85 -1.04 -15.76
C GLU A 278 -24.80 -0.02 -16.15
N PHE A 279 -23.61 -0.51 -16.45
CA PHE A 279 -22.52 0.28 -17.01
C PHE A 279 -21.86 -0.51 -18.13
N SER A 280 -21.59 0.18 -19.25
CA SER A 280 -20.70 -0.34 -20.28
C SER A 280 -19.28 0.12 -20.01
N PHE A 281 -18.31 -0.76 -20.24
CA PHE A 281 -16.89 -0.43 -20.12
C PHE A 281 -16.07 -1.19 -21.15
N THR A 282 -14.84 -0.73 -21.39
CA THR A 282 -13.85 -1.43 -22.20
C THR A 282 -12.63 -1.71 -21.32
N GLY A 283 -12.07 -2.91 -21.44
CA GLY A 283 -10.85 -3.30 -20.74
C GLY A 283 -10.95 -4.69 -20.14
N THR A 284 -9.93 -5.05 -19.37
CA THR A 284 -9.69 -6.42 -18.89
C THR A 284 -10.12 -6.64 -17.44
N MET A 285 -10.57 -5.60 -16.75
CA MET A 285 -10.99 -5.65 -15.35
C MET A 285 -12.15 -4.70 -15.05
N VAL A 286 -12.94 -5.06 -14.04
CA VAL A 286 -13.94 -4.18 -13.45
C VAL A 286 -13.99 -4.33 -11.92
N GLY A 287 -14.03 -3.18 -11.25
CA GLY A 287 -14.41 -3.02 -9.85
C GLY A 287 -15.59 -2.07 -9.75
N TYR A 288 -16.01 -1.73 -8.54
CA TYR A 288 -17.03 -0.71 -8.33
C TYR A 288 -16.84 0.00 -6.99
N LYS A 289 -17.39 1.20 -6.94
CA LYS A 289 -17.33 2.10 -5.81
C LYS A 289 -18.74 2.26 -5.24
N LEU A 290 -18.90 2.05 -3.94
CA LEU A 290 -20.20 2.13 -3.26
C LEU A 290 -20.09 2.69 -1.84
N ASP A 291 -21.23 3.08 -1.27
CA ASP A 291 -21.35 3.20 0.18
C ASP A 291 -21.92 1.90 0.75
N ARG A 292 -21.22 1.32 1.72
CA ARG A 292 -21.81 0.34 2.63
C ARG A 292 -22.50 1.06 3.79
N VAL A 293 -23.62 0.53 4.26
CA VAL A 293 -24.48 1.15 5.29
C VAL A 293 -25.13 0.09 6.19
N PRO A 294 -25.65 0.45 7.38
CA PRO A 294 -26.36 -0.50 8.23
C PRO A 294 -27.56 -1.15 7.52
N ALA A 295 -28.30 -0.40 6.70
CA ALA A 295 -29.41 -0.95 5.92
C ALA A 295 -28.96 -1.59 4.59
N GLY A 296 -27.82 -2.28 4.57
CA GLY A 296 -27.23 -2.79 3.35
C GLY A 296 -27.95 -4.01 2.77
N ALA A 297 -28.16 -4.02 1.46
CA ALA A 297 -28.71 -5.14 0.70
C ALA A 297 -27.63 -6.11 0.21
N LEU A 298 -28.06 -7.30 -0.21
CA LEU A 298 -27.29 -8.16 -1.09
C LEU A 298 -27.48 -7.70 -2.56
N ILE A 299 -26.37 -7.50 -3.26
CA ILE A 299 -26.33 -7.18 -4.70
C ILE A 299 -25.90 -8.42 -5.48
N ASP A 300 -26.65 -8.77 -6.52
CA ASP A 300 -26.24 -9.76 -7.52
C ASP A 300 -25.57 -9.03 -8.69
N VAL A 301 -24.39 -9.49 -9.10
CA VAL A 301 -23.58 -8.85 -10.13
C VAL A 301 -23.48 -9.78 -11.33
N PHE A 302 -23.67 -9.22 -12.52
CA PHE A 302 -23.55 -9.91 -13.79
C PHE A 302 -22.56 -9.18 -14.69
N ILE A 303 -21.73 -9.93 -15.42
CA ILE A 303 -20.87 -9.41 -16.49
C ILE A 303 -21.26 -10.16 -17.76
N ASP A 304 -21.60 -9.42 -18.81
CA ASP A 304 -22.05 -9.93 -20.11
C ASP A 304 -23.20 -10.95 -19.98
N GLY A 305 -24.13 -10.66 -19.07
CA GLY A 305 -25.29 -11.50 -18.76
C GLY A 305 -24.99 -12.75 -17.92
N LYS A 306 -23.71 -13.03 -17.60
CA LYS A 306 -23.31 -14.17 -16.77
C LYS A 306 -23.15 -13.76 -15.30
N PRO A 307 -23.52 -14.60 -14.33
CA PRO A 307 -23.27 -14.31 -12.91
C PRO A 307 -21.77 -14.11 -12.64
N ALA A 308 -21.42 -12.99 -12.00
CA ALA A 308 -20.07 -12.65 -11.58
C ALA A 308 -19.89 -12.69 -10.05
N GLY A 309 -20.98 -12.84 -9.30
CA GLY A 309 -20.98 -13.01 -7.85
C GLY A 309 -22.09 -12.23 -7.16
N SER A 310 -22.17 -12.37 -5.85
CA SER A 310 -23.06 -11.58 -5.00
C SER A 310 -22.30 -11.00 -3.83
N LEU A 311 -22.66 -9.79 -3.42
CA LEU A 311 -21.93 -9.07 -2.38
C LEU A 311 -22.88 -8.29 -1.46
N THR A 312 -22.47 -8.18 -0.20
CA THR A 312 -23.19 -7.40 0.79
C THR A 312 -22.76 -5.93 0.76
N THR A 313 -23.74 -5.02 0.84
CA THR A 313 -23.50 -3.60 1.13
C THR A 313 -23.65 -3.27 2.61
N TRP A 314 -23.82 -4.26 3.48
CA TRP A 314 -23.97 -4.03 4.91
C TRP A 314 -22.65 -3.63 5.56
N TRP A 315 -22.72 -2.65 6.45
CA TRP A 315 -21.65 -2.29 7.37
C TRP A 315 -22.23 -1.59 8.60
N PRO A 316 -21.65 -1.71 9.81
CA PRO A 316 -22.20 -1.09 11.02
C PRO A 316 -22.36 0.43 10.98
N PHE A 317 -21.72 1.10 10.02
CA PHE A 317 -21.81 2.53 9.78
C PHE A 317 -21.59 2.82 8.30
N LYS A 318 -22.00 4.01 7.85
CA LYS A 318 -21.77 4.43 6.47
C LYS A 318 -20.28 4.45 6.16
N LYS A 319 -19.85 3.71 5.15
CA LYS A 319 -18.45 3.65 4.72
C LYS A 319 -18.35 3.48 3.22
N GLU A 320 -17.65 4.41 2.56
CA GLU A 320 -17.30 4.28 1.15
C GLU A 320 -16.27 3.15 0.99
N ARG A 321 -16.51 2.26 0.03
CA ARG A 321 -15.64 1.14 -0.33
C ARG A 321 -15.38 1.11 -1.82
N THR A 322 -14.22 0.58 -2.17
CA THR A 322 -13.90 0.13 -3.52
C THR A 322 -13.76 -1.38 -3.47
N ILE A 323 -14.50 -2.07 -4.33
CA ILE A 323 -14.56 -3.54 -4.33
C ILE A 323 -14.19 -4.07 -5.71
N TYR A 324 -13.34 -5.07 -5.73
CA TYR A 324 -12.99 -5.86 -6.90
C TYR A 324 -14.17 -6.75 -7.32
N VAL A 325 -14.39 -6.92 -8.63
CA VAL A 325 -15.39 -7.88 -9.16
C VAL A 325 -14.69 -8.92 -10.01
N ALA A 326 -13.98 -8.49 -11.04
CA ALA A 326 -13.32 -9.38 -11.97
C ALA A 326 -12.09 -8.71 -12.61
N SER A 327 -11.10 -9.52 -12.94
CA SER A 327 -9.97 -9.22 -13.82
C SER A 327 -9.76 -10.40 -14.77
N SER A 328 -8.83 -10.25 -15.71
CA SER A 328 -8.59 -11.23 -16.79
C SER A 328 -9.81 -11.43 -17.69
N LEU A 329 -10.65 -10.41 -17.83
CA LEU A 329 -11.65 -10.35 -18.89
C LEU A 329 -10.93 -10.23 -20.24
N LYS A 330 -11.58 -10.72 -21.30
CA LYS A 330 -11.06 -10.54 -22.66
C LYS A 330 -11.00 -9.05 -22.96
N ASP A 331 -9.90 -8.56 -23.50
CA ASP A 331 -9.84 -7.17 -23.93
C ASP A 331 -10.97 -6.86 -24.93
N GLY A 332 -11.68 -5.77 -24.70
CA GLY A 332 -12.90 -5.42 -25.43
C GLY A 332 -13.99 -4.81 -24.57
N SER A 333 -15.17 -4.66 -25.17
CA SER A 333 -16.34 -4.05 -24.53
C SER A 333 -17.15 -5.06 -23.73
N HIS A 334 -17.57 -4.64 -22.55
CA HIS A 334 -18.33 -5.42 -21.58
C HIS A 334 -19.51 -4.64 -21.02
N LEU A 335 -20.48 -5.37 -20.48
CA LEU A 335 -21.63 -4.83 -19.75
C LEU A 335 -21.66 -5.42 -18.35
N ILE A 336 -21.53 -4.58 -17.32
CA ILE A 336 -21.76 -4.97 -15.93
C ILE A 336 -23.14 -4.50 -15.46
N ARG A 337 -23.89 -5.40 -14.82
CA ARG A 337 -25.21 -5.15 -14.25
C ARG A 337 -25.23 -5.49 -12.76
N PHE A 338 -25.64 -4.53 -11.95
CA PHE A 338 -25.93 -4.69 -10.52
C PHE A 338 -27.43 -4.85 -10.33
N VAL A 339 -27.87 -5.86 -9.57
CA VAL A 339 -29.28 -6.14 -9.29
C VAL A 339 -29.53 -6.20 -7.79
N HIS A 340 -30.54 -5.46 -7.33
CA HIS A 340 -30.98 -5.48 -5.94
C HIS A 340 -31.74 -6.78 -5.63
N SER A 341 -31.15 -7.70 -4.86
CA SER A 341 -31.76 -9.03 -4.58
C SER A 341 -33.04 -8.96 -3.73
N GLY A 342 -33.25 -7.87 -2.99
CA GLY A 342 -34.34 -7.71 -2.03
C GLY A 342 -34.05 -8.30 -0.64
N LYS A 343 -32.86 -8.88 -0.43
CA LYS A 343 -32.46 -9.47 0.86
C LYS A 343 -31.58 -8.49 1.64
N ALA A 344 -31.93 -8.28 2.91
CA ALA A 344 -31.00 -7.72 3.89
C ALA A 344 -29.91 -8.75 4.22
N THR A 345 -28.70 -8.29 4.49
CA THR A 345 -27.57 -9.18 4.82
C THR A 345 -27.25 -9.25 6.30
N HIS A 346 -27.99 -8.53 7.15
CA HIS A 346 -27.87 -8.62 8.60
C HIS A 346 -29.25 -8.75 9.28
N PRO A 347 -29.43 -9.65 10.27
CA PRO A 347 -30.74 -9.96 10.85
C PRO A 347 -31.37 -8.83 11.68
N SER A 348 -30.56 -7.91 12.22
CA SER A 348 -31.03 -6.84 13.12
C SER A 348 -31.76 -5.69 12.41
N ASP A 349 -31.84 -5.70 11.07
CA ASP A 349 -32.40 -4.59 10.28
C ASP A 349 -33.91 -4.74 10.04
N SER A 350 -34.60 -5.52 10.88
CA SER A 350 -36.03 -5.77 10.80
C SER A 350 -36.82 -4.46 10.88
N GLY A 351 -37.26 -3.96 9.72
CA GLY A 351 -38.08 -2.75 9.58
C GLY A 351 -37.53 -1.68 8.63
N ILE A 352 -36.26 -1.77 8.22
CA ILE A 352 -35.67 -0.86 7.23
C ILE A 352 -35.55 -1.58 5.89
N ALA A 353 -36.04 -0.95 4.82
CA ALA A 353 -35.88 -1.50 3.47
C ALA A 353 -34.37 -1.59 3.14
N PRO A 354 -33.85 -2.79 2.79
CA PRO A 354 -32.45 -2.94 2.41
C PRO A 354 -32.16 -2.06 1.21
N SER A 355 -30.96 -1.49 1.16
CA SER A 355 -30.62 -0.44 0.20
C SER A 355 -29.22 -0.60 -0.39
N ILE A 356 -29.06 -0.01 -1.57
CA ILE A 356 -27.83 0.02 -2.35
C ILE A 356 -27.53 1.47 -2.69
N PHE A 357 -26.26 1.86 -2.56
CA PHE A 357 -25.77 3.16 -3.04
C PHE A 357 -24.46 2.97 -3.82
N ILE A 358 -24.54 2.92 -5.15
CA ILE A 358 -23.38 2.74 -6.05
C ILE A 358 -22.95 4.11 -6.59
N LYS A 359 -21.66 4.42 -6.55
CA LYS A 359 -21.09 5.68 -7.05
C LYS A 359 -20.54 5.58 -8.46
N GLY A 360 -20.28 4.36 -8.92
CA GLY A 360 -19.78 4.08 -10.27
C GLY A 360 -19.02 2.77 -10.29
N ILE A 361 -18.59 2.39 -11.49
CA ILE A 361 -17.65 1.28 -11.70
C ILE A 361 -16.22 1.82 -11.74
N ILE A 362 -15.25 0.95 -11.47
CA ILE A 362 -13.82 1.24 -11.60
C ILE A 362 -13.30 0.40 -12.75
N THR A 363 -12.69 1.07 -13.72
CA THR A 363 -12.22 0.46 -14.95
C THR A 363 -10.84 1.00 -15.27
N GLU A 364 -10.16 0.34 -16.20
CA GLU A 364 -9.00 0.90 -16.86
C GLU A 364 -9.37 2.23 -17.51
N LYS A 365 -8.47 3.20 -17.38
CA LYS A 365 -8.56 4.49 -18.05
C LYS A 365 -8.33 4.26 -19.53
N SER A 366 -9.30 4.61 -20.36
CA SER A 366 -9.11 4.65 -21.81
C SER A 366 -8.07 5.72 -22.16
N ASP A 367 -7.21 5.40 -23.11
CA ASP A 367 -6.21 6.33 -23.66
C ASP A 367 -6.84 7.57 -24.32
#